data_AF-A0A0C9T4H9-F1
#
_entry.id   AF-A0A0C9T4H9-F1
#
_cell.length_a   1.000
_cell.length_b   1.000
_cell.length_c   1.000
_cell.angle_alpha   90.00
_cell.angle_beta   90.00
_cell.angle_gamma   90.00
#
_symmetry.space_group_name_H-M   'P 1'
#
loop_
_entity.id
_entity.type
_entity.pdbx_description
1 polymer ?
#
loop_
_entity_poly.entity_id
_entity_poly.type
_entity_poly.pdbx_seq_one_letter_code
_entity_poly.pdbx_strand_id
1 'polypeptide(L)'
;MGLRSDSDPGIARYLRRSSALGGGAPSRMRIAQELFPGLAQDALSWKALDRMQRDMVLTREQAHYRWLNRHNVGAVFAADCEGMCPPIDGERATCQRCRQLYKLHLFQNVLNRKEPQEANMKFVLKGHRCQELGSIYLKYEGVRQLIEEVSFTNEAVCTLRFAKGVSNGLYKKQDVLLGMVEAMVKKAQRLAHGQHLQNMQYTDAFDSFCSVLSSLSPQAYKTFHHHFGGRSLRSMRYVVPASTHIFSSLK
;
A
#
# COMPACT_ATOMS: atom_id res chain seq x y z
N MET A 1 28.90 8.18 -5.44
CA MET A 1 27.50 7.84 -5.12
C MET A 1 27.42 6.66 -4.13
N GLY A 2 26.21 6.37 -3.61
CA GLY A 2 25.93 5.26 -2.69
C GLY A 2 25.68 3.92 -3.39
N LEU A 3 25.61 2.85 -2.59
CA LEU A 3 25.30 1.48 -3.03
C LEU A 3 23.85 1.35 -3.45
N ARG A 4 23.60 0.69 -4.58
CA ARG A 4 22.29 0.61 -5.23
C ARG A 4 22.04 -0.77 -5.84
N SER A 5 20.81 -0.99 -6.28
CA SER A 5 20.36 -2.28 -6.83
C SER A 5 21.03 -2.68 -8.15
N ASP A 6 21.47 -1.69 -8.93
CA ASP A 6 22.28 -1.86 -10.13
C ASP A 6 23.67 -2.45 -9.79
N SER A 7 24.24 -2.06 -8.66
CA SER A 7 25.52 -2.59 -8.17
C SER A 7 25.41 -3.92 -7.40
N ASP A 8 24.32 -4.11 -6.63
CA ASP A 8 24.07 -5.33 -5.87
C ASP A 8 22.56 -5.47 -5.59
N PRO A 9 21.88 -6.53 -6.08
CA PRO A 9 20.46 -6.75 -5.84
C PRO A 9 20.11 -6.95 -4.35
N GLY A 10 21.08 -7.33 -3.52
CA GLY A 10 20.97 -7.39 -2.06
C GLY A 10 20.62 -6.04 -1.43
N ILE A 11 21.02 -4.92 -2.05
CA ILE A 11 20.69 -3.57 -1.59
C ILE A 11 19.19 -3.32 -1.67
N ALA A 12 18.56 -3.66 -2.81
CA ALA A 12 17.12 -3.51 -2.98
C ALA A 12 16.34 -4.34 -1.95
N ARG A 13 16.76 -5.60 -1.75
CA ARG A 13 16.15 -6.48 -0.74
C ARG A 13 16.29 -5.91 0.67
N TYR A 14 17.45 -5.36 1.01
CA TYR A 14 17.66 -4.74 2.31
C TYR A 14 16.77 -3.49 2.51
N LEU A 15 16.72 -2.59 1.54
CA LEU A 15 15.91 -1.38 1.65
C LEU A 15 14.40 -1.67 1.66
N ARG A 16 13.94 -2.73 0.96
CA ARG A 16 12.52 -3.13 1.01
C ARG A 16 12.08 -3.61 2.39
N ARG A 17 12.92 -4.38 3.08
CA ARG A 17 12.54 -5.01 4.35
C ARG A 17 12.82 -4.16 5.61
N SER A 18 13.68 -3.15 5.50
CA SER A 18 14.13 -2.34 6.64
C SER A 18 13.81 -0.88 6.41
N SER A 19 12.92 -0.29 7.21
CA SER A 19 12.67 1.16 7.20
C SER A 19 13.55 1.97 8.15
N ALA A 20 14.55 1.33 8.76
CA ALA A 20 15.52 2.03 9.60
C ALA A 20 16.33 3.04 8.78
N LEU A 21 16.61 4.21 9.35
CA LEU A 21 17.40 5.29 8.73
C LEU A 21 18.86 4.90 8.46
N GLY A 22 19.38 3.88 9.14
CA GLY A 22 20.77 3.46 9.04
C GLY A 22 21.06 2.27 9.95
N GLY A 23 22.35 1.96 10.14
CA GLY A 23 22.76 0.89 11.03
C GLY A 23 24.25 0.86 11.32
N GLY A 24 24.67 -0.14 12.12
CA GLY A 24 26.07 -0.31 12.53
C GLY A 24 26.45 0.41 13.83
N ALA A 25 25.49 1.05 14.49
CA ALA A 25 25.67 1.63 15.82
C ALA A 25 25.79 0.54 16.90
N PRO A 26 26.42 0.85 18.05
CA PRO A 26 26.40 0.00 19.23
C PRO A 26 24.98 -0.24 19.76
N SER A 27 24.81 -1.23 20.64
CA SER A 27 23.51 -1.50 21.25
C SER A 27 23.03 -0.31 22.08
N ARG A 28 21.72 -0.08 22.12
CA ARG A 28 21.12 1.01 22.92
C ARG A 28 21.47 0.93 24.40
N MET A 29 21.64 -0.28 24.94
CA MET A 29 22.08 -0.48 26.32
C MET A 29 23.49 0.05 26.55
N ARG A 30 24.42 -0.21 25.62
CA ARG A 30 25.78 0.36 25.68
C ARG A 30 25.76 1.87 25.55
N ILE A 31 24.95 2.41 24.64
CA ILE A 31 24.80 3.85 24.48
C ILE A 31 24.24 4.49 25.75
N ALA A 32 23.25 3.86 26.40
CA ALA A 32 22.69 4.33 27.66
C ALA A 32 23.74 4.32 28.79
N GLN A 33 24.58 3.28 28.88
CA GLN A 33 25.72 3.23 29.82
C GLN A 33 26.69 4.38 29.60
N GLU A 34 27.00 4.71 28.35
CA GLU A 34 27.91 5.82 27.99
C GLU A 34 27.31 7.19 28.34
N LEU A 35 25.98 7.36 28.17
CA LEU A 35 25.29 8.64 28.43
C LEU A 35 24.95 8.86 29.90
N PHE A 36 24.69 7.80 30.66
CA PHE A 36 24.19 7.87 32.04
C PHE A 36 25.00 6.99 33.00
N PRO A 37 26.31 7.24 33.16
CA PRO A 37 27.20 6.37 33.95
C PRO A 37 26.84 6.30 35.44
N GLY A 38 26.06 7.26 35.96
CA GLY A 38 25.61 7.29 37.35
C GLY A 38 24.34 6.48 37.63
N LEU A 39 23.69 5.91 36.62
CA LEU A 39 22.50 5.08 36.81
C LEU A 39 22.86 3.61 37.05
N ALA A 40 22.09 2.96 37.91
CA ALA A 40 22.17 1.52 38.09
C ALA A 40 21.82 0.76 36.80
N GLN A 41 22.35 -0.45 36.64
CA GLN A 41 22.29 -1.19 35.37
C GLN A 41 20.87 -1.58 34.95
N ASP A 42 19.98 -1.81 35.89
CA ASP A 42 18.55 -2.05 35.69
C ASP A 42 17.81 -0.80 35.18
N ALA A 43 18.21 0.38 35.67
CA ALA A 43 17.68 1.68 35.24
C ALA A 43 18.11 2.07 33.81
N LEU A 44 19.15 1.44 33.26
CA LEU A 44 19.62 1.66 31.88
C LEU A 44 18.85 0.88 30.82
N SER A 45 17.92 0.01 31.24
CA SER A 45 17.08 -0.74 30.31
C SER A 45 16.12 0.18 29.55
N TRP A 46 15.82 -0.14 28.29
CA TRP A 46 14.95 0.70 27.44
C TRP A 46 13.59 1.01 28.09
N LYS A 47 13.06 0.09 28.90
CA LYS A 47 11.79 0.25 29.62
C LYS A 47 11.91 1.22 30.81
N ALA A 48 13.05 1.23 31.49
CA ALA A 48 13.29 2.07 32.66
C ALA A 48 13.63 3.52 32.30
N LEU A 49 14.27 3.75 31.14
CA LEU A 49 14.55 5.10 30.66
C LEU A 49 13.27 5.90 30.44
N ASP A 50 13.29 7.17 30.83
CA ASP A 50 12.22 8.12 30.52
C ASP A 50 12.24 8.55 29.04
N ARG A 51 11.28 9.38 28.64
CA ARG A 51 11.17 9.85 27.25
C ARG A 51 12.40 10.64 26.79
N MET A 52 12.89 11.57 27.62
CA MET A 52 14.02 12.44 27.26
C MET A 52 15.31 11.62 27.15
N GLN A 53 15.54 10.69 28.07
CA GLN A 53 16.67 9.78 28.04
C GLN A 53 16.64 8.87 26.81
N ARG A 54 15.46 8.34 26.46
CA ARG A 54 15.28 7.55 25.23
C ARG A 54 15.60 8.36 23.99
N ASP A 55 15.15 9.61 23.92
CA ASP A 55 15.43 10.49 22.79
C ASP A 55 16.94 10.77 22.68
N MET A 56 17.63 11.04 23.80
CA MET A 56 19.10 11.18 23.81
C MET A 56 19.82 9.92 23.31
N VAL A 57 19.39 8.74 23.74
CA VAL A 57 19.95 7.45 23.26
C VAL A 57 19.72 7.28 21.77
N LEU A 58 18.54 7.60 21.25
CA LEU A 58 18.23 7.52 19.82
C LEU A 58 19.05 8.50 18.98
N THR A 59 19.20 9.74 19.44
CA THR A 59 20.07 10.73 18.78
C THR A 59 21.52 10.25 18.74
N ARG A 60 22.02 9.70 19.86
CA ARG A 60 23.37 9.16 19.94
C ARG A 60 23.56 7.90 19.10
N GLU A 61 22.55 7.04 18.99
CA GLU A 61 22.51 5.88 18.10
C GLU A 61 22.65 6.32 16.64
N GLN A 62 21.91 7.34 16.21
CA GLN A 62 21.99 7.88 14.84
C GLN A 62 23.37 8.46 14.52
N ALA A 63 23.97 9.18 15.47
CA ALA A 63 25.32 9.72 15.32
C ALA A 63 26.39 8.62 15.18
N HIS A 64 26.11 7.40 15.64
CA HIS A 64 27.00 6.24 15.57
C HIS A 64 26.71 5.31 14.39
N TYR A 65 25.79 5.66 13.49
CA TYR A 65 25.57 4.88 12.29
C TYR A 65 26.83 4.79 11.44
N ARG A 66 27.10 3.59 10.93
CA ARG A 66 28.17 3.33 9.96
C ARG A 66 27.66 3.45 8.52
N TRP A 67 26.37 3.22 8.31
CA TRP A 67 25.71 3.43 7.03
C TRP A 67 24.33 4.06 7.23
N LEU A 68 23.87 4.76 6.19
CA LEU A 68 22.61 5.47 6.10
C LEU A 68 21.79 4.93 4.94
N ASN A 69 20.52 4.65 5.20
CA ASN A 69 19.55 4.19 4.21
C ASN A 69 18.79 5.40 3.68
N ARG A 70 19.01 5.75 2.41
CA ARG A 70 18.27 6.82 1.74
C ARG A 70 17.25 6.20 0.79
N HIS A 71 16.07 5.94 1.33
CA HIS A 71 14.97 5.28 0.62
C HIS A 71 14.48 6.09 -0.60
N ASN A 72 14.49 7.42 -0.53
CA ASN A 72 14.08 8.31 -1.62
C ASN A 72 14.91 8.12 -2.91
N VAL A 73 16.19 7.78 -2.79
CA VAL A 73 17.08 7.52 -3.93
C VAL A 73 17.35 6.03 -4.15
N GLY A 74 16.76 5.17 -3.31
CA GLY A 74 16.92 3.72 -3.34
C GLY A 74 18.37 3.28 -3.13
N ALA A 75 19.09 3.94 -2.22
CA ALA A 75 20.52 3.70 -2.03
C ALA A 75 20.97 3.68 -0.56
N VAL A 76 22.06 2.96 -0.29
CA VAL A 76 22.74 2.93 1.00
C VAL A 76 24.06 3.68 0.90
N PHE A 77 24.33 4.56 1.85
CA PHE A 77 25.55 5.36 1.90
C PHE A 77 26.36 5.01 3.15
N ALA A 78 27.68 5.09 3.07
CA ALA A 78 28.47 5.18 4.29
C ALA A 78 28.11 6.47 5.04
N ALA A 79 28.17 6.46 6.37
CA ALA A 79 27.82 7.64 7.17
C ALA A 79 28.77 8.81 6.92
N ASP A 80 30.03 8.53 6.59
CA ASP A 80 31.07 9.48 6.20
C ASP A 80 31.14 9.71 4.68
N CYS A 81 30.05 9.41 3.94
CA CYS A 81 30.02 9.62 2.50
C CYS A 81 29.85 11.11 2.14
N GLU A 82 30.82 11.66 1.41
CA GLU A 82 30.80 13.04 0.91
C GLU A 82 29.86 13.25 -0.30
N GLY A 83 29.20 12.20 -0.78
CA GLY A 83 28.15 12.27 -1.81
C GLY A 83 28.62 12.50 -3.25
N MET A 84 29.84 12.99 -3.46
CA MET A 84 30.39 13.27 -4.79
C MET A 84 31.29 12.14 -5.27
N CYS A 85 30.95 11.55 -6.42
CA CYS A 85 31.91 10.76 -7.19
C CYS A 85 31.76 11.12 -8.66
N PRO A 86 32.86 11.45 -9.36
CA PRO A 86 32.83 11.53 -10.80
C PRO A 86 32.44 10.15 -11.37
N PRO A 87 31.62 10.10 -12.43
CA PRO A 87 31.37 8.84 -13.13
C PRO A 87 32.69 8.26 -13.64
N ILE A 88 32.81 6.94 -13.62
CA ILE A 88 33.95 6.21 -14.18
C ILE A 88 33.42 5.53 -15.44
N ASP A 89 34.06 5.79 -16.59
CA ASP A 89 33.68 5.20 -17.89
C ASP A 89 32.21 5.45 -18.30
N GLY A 90 31.66 6.60 -17.91
CA GLY A 90 30.24 6.94 -18.14
C GLY A 90 29.26 6.24 -17.21
N GLU A 91 29.74 5.34 -16.35
CA GLU A 91 28.94 4.66 -15.34
C GLU A 91 28.96 5.38 -13.99
N ARG A 92 27.88 5.19 -13.24
CA ARG A 92 27.71 5.78 -11.91
C ARG A 92 28.69 5.15 -10.92
N ALA A 93 29.74 5.86 -10.57
CA ALA A 93 30.73 5.39 -9.61
C ALA A 93 30.22 5.42 -8.16
N THR A 94 30.48 4.33 -7.44
CA THR A 94 30.30 4.25 -5.99
C THR A 94 31.55 4.78 -5.29
N CYS A 95 31.40 5.60 -4.24
CA CYS A 95 32.56 6.11 -3.51
C CYS A 95 33.29 4.99 -2.76
N GLN A 96 34.59 5.19 -2.48
CA GLN A 96 35.39 4.19 -1.78
C GLN A 96 34.82 3.87 -0.38
N ARG A 97 34.36 4.87 0.36
CA ARG A 97 33.73 4.69 1.68
C ARG A 97 32.48 3.80 1.62
N CYS A 98 31.60 4.04 0.65
CA CYS A 98 30.43 3.19 0.41
C CYS A 98 30.83 1.77 0.01
N ARG A 99 31.85 1.59 -0.84
CA ARG A 99 32.36 0.25 -1.18
C ARG A 99 32.94 -0.49 0.03
N GLN A 100 33.59 0.22 0.95
CA GLN A 100 34.14 -0.37 2.17
C GLN A 100 33.07 -0.97 3.08
N LEU A 101 31.80 -0.57 2.97
CA LEU A 101 30.70 -1.20 3.72
C LEU A 101 30.60 -2.70 3.45
N TYR A 102 30.90 -3.17 2.24
CA TYR A 102 30.91 -4.62 1.93
C TYR A 102 31.93 -5.41 2.75
N LYS A 103 32.97 -4.76 3.30
CA LYS A 103 33.95 -5.40 4.18
C LYS A 103 33.47 -5.48 5.63
N LEU A 104 32.41 -4.75 5.99
CA LEU A 104 31.88 -4.75 7.34
C LEU A 104 30.96 -5.97 7.55
N HIS A 105 31.36 -6.87 8.44
CA HIS A 105 30.59 -8.08 8.77
C HIS A 105 29.14 -7.79 9.18
N LEU A 106 28.91 -6.72 9.96
CA LEU A 106 27.56 -6.30 10.33
C LEU A 106 26.70 -5.95 9.09
N PHE A 107 27.30 -5.31 8.09
CA PHE A 107 26.60 -4.94 6.86
C PHE A 107 26.33 -6.17 5.99
N GLN A 108 27.29 -7.07 5.85
CA GLN A 108 27.10 -8.36 5.15
C GLN A 108 25.95 -9.17 5.76
N ASN A 109 25.89 -9.27 7.09
CA ASN A 109 24.80 -9.96 7.78
C ASN A 109 23.43 -9.36 7.48
N VAL A 110 23.37 -8.04 7.39
CA VAL A 110 22.16 -7.32 7.03
C VAL A 110 21.79 -7.60 5.57
N LEU A 111 22.71 -7.55 4.61
CA LEU A 111 22.39 -7.86 3.21
C LEU A 111 21.93 -9.30 2.99
N ASN A 112 22.49 -10.25 3.73
CA ASN A 112 22.22 -11.68 3.58
C ASN A 112 20.95 -12.16 4.30
N ARG A 113 20.42 -11.38 5.24
CA ARG A 113 19.24 -11.78 6.01
C ARG A 113 18.00 -11.80 5.09
N LYS A 114 17.30 -12.94 5.09
CA LYS A 114 16.10 -13.18 4.28
C LYS A 114 14.96 -12.22 4.66
N GLU A 115 14.01 -12.05 3.75
CA GLU A 115 12.75 -11.37 4.08
C GLU A 115 11.98 -12.22 5.11
N PRO A 116 11.45 -11.61 6.18
CA PRO A 116 10.62 -12.32 7.12
C PRO A 116 9.32 -12.76 6.44
N GLN A 117 8.82 -13.94 6.81
CA GLN A 117 7.44 -14.33 6.45
C GLN A 117 6.45 -13.34 7.04
N GLU A 118 5.34 -13.13 6.35
CA GLU A 118 4.30 -12.15 6.72
C GLU A 118 3.81 -12.33 8.17
N ALA A 119 3.59 -13.57 8.60
CA ALA A 119 3.20 -13.91 9.97
C ALA A 119 4.19 -13.40 11.06
N ASN A 120 5.45 -13.18 10.69
CA ASN A 120 6.50 -12.72 11.59
C ASN A 120 6.72 -11.20 11.54
N MET A 121 6.09 -10.48 10.61
CA MET A 121 6.24 -9.02 10.51
C MET A 121 5.72 -8.28 11.76
N LYS A 122 4.79 -8.88 12.52
CA LYS A 122 4.28 -8.34 13.79
C LYS A 122 5.36 -8.09 14.84
N PHE A 123 6.49 -8.79 14.77
CA PHE A 123 7.61 -8.67 15.73
C PHE A 123 8.62 -7.57 15.38
N VAL A 124 8.45 -6.87 14.24
CA VAL A 124 9.31 -5.73 13.90
C VAL A 124 9.11 -4.62 14.93
N LEU A 125 10.19 -4.14 15.55
CA LEU A 125 10.17 -3.05 16.54
C LEU A 125 9.47 -1.81 15.97
N LYS A 126 8.59 -1.16 16.75
CA LYS A 126 7.81 0.00 16.30
C LYS A 126 8.68 1.14 15.75
N GLY A 127 9.86 1.38 16.31
CA GLY A 127 10.80 2.41 15.83
C GLY A 127 11.55 2.07 14.54
N HIS A 128 11.41 0.83 14.04
CA HIS A 128 11.90 0.40 12.72
C HIS A 128 10.76 0.21 11.72
N ARG A 129 9.57 0.71 12.05
CA ARG A 129 8.44 0.89 11.14
C ARG A 129 8.37 2.37 10.79
N CYS A 130 8.03 2.69 9.56
CA CYS A 130 7.73 4.07 9.19
C CYS A 130 6.41 4.48 9.86
N GLN A 131 6.49 5.38 10.84
CA GLN A 131 5.30 5.87 11.57
C GLN A 131 4.43 6.74 10.65
N GLU A 132 5.07 7.42 9.70
CA GLU A 132 4.44 8.26 8.69
C GLU A 132 3.59 7.40 7.76
N LEU A 133 4.04 6.18 7.41
CA LEU A 133 3.21 5.20 6.72
C LEU A 133 1.96 4.89 7.55
N GLY A 134 2.11 4.64 8.86
CA GLY A 134 0.99 4.52 9.82
C GLY A 134 0.02 5.71 9.78
N SER A 135 0.55 6.93 9.76
CA SER A 135 -0.26 8.14 9.65
C SER A 135 -0.89 8.29 8.26
N ILE A 136 -0.24 7.85 7.18
CA ILE A 136 -0.76 7.82 5.81
C ILE A 136 -1.89 6.76 5.71
N TYR A 137 -1.75 5.61 6.37
CA TYR A 137 -2.81 4.60 6.56
C TYR A 137 -4.02 5.16 7.30
N LEU A 138 -3.83 6.11 8.22
CA LEU A 138 -4.89 6.80 8.97
C LEU A 138 -5.43 8.05 8.25
N LYS A 139 -4.62 8.69 7.42
CA LYS A 139 -4.91 9.97 6.74
C LYS A 139 -5.79 9.80 5.52
N TYR A 140 -5.69 8.65 4.84
CA TYR A 140 -6.54 8.32 3.70
C TYR A 140 -7.58 7.26 4.09
N GLU A 141 -8.81 7.70 4.28
CA GLU A 141 -9.98 6.85 4.53
C GLU A 141 -10.13 5.82 3.40
N GLY A 142 -10.35 4.55 3.74
CA GLY A 142 -10.53 3.46 2.77
C GLY A 142 -9.27 2.67 2.38
N VAL A 143 -8.05 3.22 2.54
CA VAL A 143 -6.81 2.48 2.20
C VAL A 143 -6.49 1.38 3.22
N ARG A 144 -6.89 1.59 4.49
CA ARG A 144 -6.69 0.62 5.59
C ARG A 144 -7.48 -0.68 5.40
N GLN A 145 -8.73 -0.58 4.95
CA GLN A 145 -9.63 -1.71 4.70
C GLN A 145 -9.21 -2.55 3.48
N LEU A 146 -8.46 -1.94 2.56
CA LEU A 146 -7.98 -2.64 1.36
C LEU A 146 -6.70 -3.46 1.62
N ILE A 147 -5.95 -3.16 2.69
CA ILE A 147 -4.59 -3.69 2.89
C ILE A 147 -4.39 -4.43 4.23
N GLU A 148 -5.03 -4.03 5.33
CA GLU A 148 -4.79 -4.63 6.67
C GLU A 148 -5.68 -5.85 7.00
N GLU A 149 -6.54 -6.26 6.08
CA GLU A 149 -7.55 -7.30 6.27
C GLU A 149 -7.00 -8.73 6.10
N VAL A 150 -5.95 -9.10 6.86
CA VAL A 150 -5.45 -10.48 7.03
C VAL A 150 -6.25 -11.24 8.11
N SER A 151 -7.50 -10.82 8.37
CA SER A 151 -8.43 -11.55 9.23
C SER A 151 -9.87 -11.27 8.82
N PHE A 152 -10.30 -11.86 7.72
CA PHE A 152 -11.71 -11.82 7.32
C PHE A 152 -12.28 -13.20 7.08
N THR A 153 -13.59 -13.28 7.33
CA THR A 153 -14.49 -14.29 6.78
C THR A 153 -14.24 -14.45 5.27
N ASN A 154 -14.59 -15.62 4.70
CA ASN A 154 -14.39 -15.91 3.26
C ASN A 154 -14.92 -14.81 2.31
N GLU A 155 -15.88 -14.00 2.76
CA GLU A 155 -16.54 -12.94 2.00
C GLU A 155 -15.62 -11.75 1.67
N ALA A 156 -14.90 -11.15 2.64
CA ALA A 156 -14.07 -9.96 2.33
C ALA A 156 -12.84 -10.33 1.49
N VAL A 157 -12.30 -11.54 1.67
CA VAL A 157 -11.24 -12.08 0.79
C VAL A 157 -11.74 -12.18 -0.66
N CYS A 158 -12.98 -12.63 -0.86
CA CYS A 158 -13.61 -12.67 -2.18
C CYS A 158 -13.80 -11.25 -2.76
N THR A 159 -14.26 -10.28 -1.96
CA THR A 159 -14.43 -8.90 -2.40
C THR A 159 -13.11 -8.24 -2.81
N LEU A 160 -12.04 -8.45 -2.04
CA LEU A 160 -10.70 -7.96 -2.39
C LEU A 160 -10.16 -8.61 -3.67
N ARG A 161 -10.34 -9.91 -3.84
CA ARG A 161 -9.97 -10.63 -5.08
C ARG A 161 -10.77 -10.11 -6.27
N PHE A 162 -12.06 -9.85 -6.09
CA PHE A 162 -12.90 -9.25 -7.11
C PHE A 162 -12.39 -7.86 -7.51
N ALA A 163 -12.15 -6.97 -6.55
CA ALA A 163 -11.61 -5.63 -6.81
C ALA A 163 -10.26 -5.67 -7.55
N LYS A 164 -9.34 -6.55 -7.12
CA LYS A 164 -8.06 -6.78 -7.80
C LYS A 164 -8.24 -7.34 -9.21
N GLY A 165 -9.19 -8.25 -9.41
CA GLY A 165 -9.53 -8.79 -10.73
C GLY A 165 -10.08 -7.70 -11.65
N VAL A 166 -10.93 -6.80 -11.16
CA VAL A 166 -11.44 -5.64 -11.91
C VAL A 166 -10.30 -4.70 -12.30
N SER A 167 -9.42 -4.32 -11.35
CA SER A 167 -8.30 -3.41 -11.64
C SER A 167 -7.33 -3.99 -12.66
N ASN A 168 -7.13 -5.31 -12.66
CA ASN A 168 -6.27 -6.01 -13.61
C ASN A 168 -6.97 -6.31 -14.95
N GLY A 169 -8.25 -5.95 -15.09
CA GLY A 169 -9.03 -6.18 -16.29
C GLY A 169 -9.47 -7.63 -16.51
N LEU A 170 -9.43 -8.48 -15.49
CA LEU A 170 -9.85 -9.89 -15.56
C LEU A 170 -11.33 -10.02 -15.94
N TYR A 171 -12.14 -9.04 -15.54
CA TYR A 171 -13.60 -9.02 -15.75
C TYR A 171 -14.05 -8.06 -16.87
N LYS A 172 -13.14 -7.68 -17.79
CA LYS A 172 -13.44 -6.74 -18.90
C LYS A 172 -14.53 -7.19 -19.87
N LYS A 173 -14.94 -8.47 -19.85
CA LYS A 173 -16.00 -9.00 -20.71
C LYS A 173 -17.33 -9.17 -19.97
N GLN A 174 -17.37 -8.80 -18.68
CA GLN A 174 -18.48 -9.02 -17.79
C GLN A 174 -19.21 -7.69 -17.55
N ASP A 175 -19.51 -6.99 -18.64
CA ASP A 175 -19.97 -5.58 -18.62
C ASP A 175 -21.29 -5.39 -17.88
N VAL A 176 -22.18 -6.39 -17.93
CA VAL A 176 -23.44 -6.38 -17.17
C VAL A 176 -23.19 -6.44 -15.66
N LEU A 177 -22.29 -7.32 -15.21
CA LEU A 177 -21.93 -7.46 -13.79
C LEU A 177 -21.22 -6.20 -13.29
N LEU A 178 -20.26 -5.69 -14.07
CA LEU A 178 -19.53 -4.46 -13.72
C LEU A 178 -20.48 -3.26 -13.66
N GLY A 179 -21.39 -3.12 -14.62
CA GLY A 179 -22.42 -2.09 -14.63
C GLY A 179 -23.39 -2.19 -13.46
N MET A 180 -23.73 -3.41 -13.04
CA MET A 180 -24.55 -3.65 -11.83
C MET A 180 -23.82 -3.18 -10.57
N VAL A 181 -22.56 -3.58 -10.39
CA VAL A 181 -21.74 -3.15 -9.24
C VAL A 181 -21.60 -1.63 -9.22
N GLU A 182 -21.35 -1.00 -10.37
CA GLU A 182 -21.28 0.45 -10.50
C GLU A 182 -22.59 1.13 -10.07
N ALA A 183 -23.74 0.60 -10.50
CA ALA A 183 -25.05 1.12 -10.11
C ALA A 183 -25.29 1.02 -8.60
N MET A 184 -24.90 -0.11 -7.98
CA MET A 184 -24.99 -0.30 -6.53
C MET A 184 -24.11 0.70 -5.77
N VAL A 185 -22.87 0.89 -6.21
CA VAL A 185 -21.93 1.85 -5.60
C VAL A 185 -22.46 3.27 -5.71
N LYS A 186 -22.93 3.70 -6.89
CA LYS A 186 -23.53 5.03 -7.10
C LYS A 186 -24.76 5.25 -6.20
N LYS A 187 -25.63 4.24 -6.09
CA LYS A 187 -26.82 4.29 -5.22
C LYS A 187 -26.40 4.49 -3.76
N ALA A 188 -25.46 3.70 -3.26
CA ALA A 188 -24.97 3.79 -1.89
C ALA A 188 -24.35 5.17 -1.61
N GLN A 189 -23.50 5.66 -2.52
CA GLN A 189 -22.89 6.99 -2.42
C GLN A 189 -23.95 8.09 -2.37
N ARG A 190 -24.92 8.10 -3.28
CA ARG A 190 -25.98 9.12 -3.28
C ARG A 190 -26.77 9.13 -1.97
N LEU A 191 -27.17 7.96 -1.48
CA LEU A 191 -27.89 7.85 -0.21
C LEU A 191 -27.05 8.34 0.98
N ALA A 192 -25.76 8.01 1.01
CA ALA A 192 -24.85 8.48 2.05
C ALA A 192 -24.71 10.01 2.06
N HIS A 193 -24.80 10.67 0.89
CA HIS A 193 -24.78 12.12 0.75
C HIS A 193 -26.17 12.77 0.91
N GLY A 194 -27.20 12.01 1.29
CA GLY A 194 -28.58 12.50 1.40
C GLY A 194 -29.21 12.90 0.05
N GLN A 195 -28.65 12.44 -1.07
CA GLN A 195 -29.13 12.74 -2.41
C GLN A 195 -30.24 11.79 -2.84
N HIS A 196 -31.17 12.29 -3.65
CA HIS A 196 -32.18 11.46 -4.29
C HIS A 196 -31.59 10.59 -5.41
N LEU A 197 -32.22 9.44 -5.65
CA LEU A 197 -31.85 8.50 -6.73
C LEU A 197 -32.39 8.89 -8.11
N GLN A 198 -32.99 10.06 -8.23
CA GLN A 198 -33.52 10.58 -9.48
C GLN A 198 -32.38 10.86 -10.46
N ASN A 199 -32.61 10.58 -11.74
CA ASN A 199 -31.63 10.80 -12.82
C ASN A 199 -30.25 10.13 -12.55
N MET A 200 -30.25 8.95 -11.92
CA MET A 200 -29.05 8.12 -11.84
C MET A 200 -28.77 7.51 -13.20
N GLN A 201 -27.52 7.61 -13.65
CA GLN A 201 -27.07 7.05 -14.93
C GLN A 201 -26.55 5.62 -14.74
N TYR A 202 -26.89 4.76 -15.69
CA TYR A 202 -26.54 3.34 -15.73
C TYR A 202 -25.72 3.07 -17.00
N THR A 203 -24.88 2.04 -16.98
CA THR A 203 -24.14 1.62 -18.18
C THR A 203 -25.08 0.95 -19.17
N ASP A 204 -24.81 1.10 -20.47
CA ASP A 204 -25.67 0.57 -21.54
C ASP A 204 -25.87 -0.95 -21.44
N ALA A 205 -24.81 -1.68 -21.10
CA ALA A 205 -24.86 -3.14 -20.94
C ALA A 205 -25.81 -3.55 -19.80
N PHE A 206 -25.73 -2.87 -18.66
CA PHE A 206 -26.59 -3.16 -17.51
C PHE A 206 -28.04 -2.72 -17.76
N ASP A 207 -28.25 -1.56 -18.39
CA ASP A 207 -29.59 -1.05 -18.69
C ASP A 207 -30.30 -1.92 -19.75
N SER A 208 -29.56 -2.40 -20.76
CA SER A 208 -30.07 -3.35 -21.75
C SER A 208 -30.46 -4.68 -21.11
N PHE A 209 -29.63 -5.22 -20.21
CA PHE A 209 -29.98 -6.42 -19.44
C PHE A 209 -31.25 -6.22 -18.60
N CYS A 210 -31.35 -5.09 -17.89
CA CYS A 210 -32.53 -4.75 -17.10
C CYS A 210 -33.80 -4.65 -17.97
N SER A 211 -33.68 -4.07 -19.16
CA SER A 211 -34.77 -3.95 -20.13
C SER A 211 -35.24 -5.33 -20.60
N VAL A 212 -34.31 -6.22 -20.98
CA VAL A 212 -34.62 -7.61 -21.35
C VAL A 212 -35.31 -8.35 -20.21
N LEU A 213 -34.77 -8.26 -18.99
CA LEU A 213 -35.35 -8.92 -17.82
C LEU A 213 -36.77 -8.41 -17.53
N SER A 214 -37.01 -7.10 -17.66
CA SER A 214 -38.32 -6.49 -17.48
C SER A 214 -39.33 -6.94 -18.53
N SER A 215 -38.90 -7.13 -19.78
CA SER A 215 -39.73 -7.62 -20.88
C SER A 215 -40.09 -9.09 -20.72
N LEU A 216 -39.16 -9.91 -20.24
CA LEU A 216 -39.39 -11.35 -20.00
C LEU A 216 -40.30 -11.58 -18.79
N SER A 217 -40.04 -10.88 -17.68
CA SER A 217 -40.85 -10.99 -16.47
C SER A 217 -40.78 -9.70 -15.66
N PRO A 218 -41.80 -8.83 -15.74
CA PRO A 218 -41.87 -7.62 -14.92
C PRO A 218 -41.83 -7.92 -13.42
N GLN A 219 -42.34 -9.09 -13.02
CA GLN A 219 -42.34 -9.52 -11.63
C GLN A 219 -40.93 -9.92 -11.16
N ALA A 220 -40.19 -10.69 -11.95
CA ALA A 220 -38.79 -11.02 -11.64
C ALA A 220 -37.93 -9.75 -11.61
N TYR A 221 -38.19 -8.81 -12.53
CA TYR A 221 -37.49 -7.53 -12.54
C TYR A 221 -37.75 -6.70 -11.28
N LYS A 222 -38.98 -6.67 -10.75
CA LYS A 222 -39.27 -5.96 -9.48
C LYS A 222 -38.41 -6.51 -8.33
N THR A 223 -38.27 -7.84 -8.24
CA THR A 223 -37.42 -8.49 -7.23
C THR A 223 -35.95 -8.15 -7.46
N PHE A 224 -35.46 -8.25 -8.69
CA PHE A 224 -34.09 -7.88 -9.04
C PHE A 224 -33.79 -6.42 -8.69
N HIS A 225 -34.66 -5.50 -9.11
CA HIS A 225 -34.54 -4.07 -8.87
C HIS A 225 -34.50 -3.74 -7.38
N HIS A 226 -35.25 -4.46 -6.56
CA HIS A 226 -35.24 -4.27 -5.11
C HIS A 226 -33.85 -4.51 -4.51
N HIS A 227 -33.18 -5.60 -4.92
CA HIS A 227 -31.86 -5.98 -4.38
C HIS A 227 -30.69 -5.23 -5.03
N PHE A 228 -30.66 -5.16 -6.36
CA PHE A 228 -29.50 -4.69 -7.12
C PHE A 228 -29.66 -3.28 -7.69
N GLY A 229 -30.89 -2.73 -7.67
CA GLY A 229 -31.21 -1.44 -8.29
C GLY A 229 -31.46 -1.55 -9.80
N GLY A 230 -31.20 -0.46 -10.52
CA GLY A 230 -31.62 -0.31 -11.92
C GLY A 230 -32.70 0.76 -12.07
N ARG A 231 -33.14 1.01 -13.31
CA ARG A 231 -34.23 1.94 -13.59
C ARG A 231 -35.57 1.41 -13.10
N SER A 232 -36.46 2.28 -12.65
CA SER A 232 -37.83 1.84 -12.38
C SER A 232 -38.53 1.42 -13.67
N LEU A 233 -39.49 0.49 -13.58
CA LEU A 233 -40.32 0.07 -14.73
C LEU A 233 -40.99 1.25 -15.43
N ARG A 234 -41.34 2.31 -14.68
CA ARG A 234 -41.88 3.54 -15.25
C ARG A 234 -40.82 4.28 -16.06
N SER A 235 -39.60 4.42 -15.52
CA SER A 235 -38.48 5.11 -16.19
C SER A 235 -38.08 4.39 -17.48
N MET A 236 -38.04 3.06 -17.48
CA MET A 236 -37.69 2.25 -18.66
C MET A 236 -38.59 2.50 -19.87
N ARG A 237 -39.88 2.79 -19.66
CA ARG A 237 -40.82 3.09 -20.76
C ARG A 237 -40.44 4.34 -21.56
N TYR A 238 -39.69 5.25 -20.94
CA TYR A 238 -39.24 6.49 -21.56
C TYR A 238 -37.80 6.41 -22.08
N VAL A 239 -37.12 5.27 -21.88
CA VAL A 239 -35.80 5.03 -22.46
C VAL A 239 -36.03 4.46 -23.86
N VAL A 240 -35.81 5.29 -24.87
CA VAL A 240 -35.77 4.82 -26.26
C VAL A 240 -34.47 4.01 -26.42
N PRO A 241 -34.52 2.70 -26.76
CA PRO A 241 -33.31 1.93 -26.97
C PRO A 241 -32.57 2.48 -28.18
N ALA A 242 -31.30 2.86 -28.01
CA ALA A 242 -30.42 3.31 -29.09
C ALA A 242 -30.26 2.28 -30.24
N SER A 243 -30.72 1.04 -30.05
CA SER A 243 -30.61 -0.06 -31.01
C SER A 243 -31.75 -0.17 -32.03
N THR A 244 -32.70 0.77 -32.10
CA THR A 244 -33.80 0.71 -33.09
C THR A 244 -33.45 1.23 -34.49
N HIS A 245 -32.20 1.62 -34.77
CA HIS A 245 -31.78 2.11 -36.09
C HIS A 245 -31.30 1.04 -37.09
N ILE A 246 -31.36 -0.27 -36.81
CA ILE A 246 -30.81 -1.31 -37.72
C ILE A 246 -31.88 -2.05 -38.55
N PHE A 247 -33.18 -1.88 -38.28
CA PHE A 247 -34.23 -2.60 -39.06
C PHE A 247 -35.03 -1.74 -40.06
N SER A 248 -34.63 -0.49 -40.35
CA SER A 248 -35.34 0.35 -41.33
C SER A 248 -34.67 0.46 -42.72
N SER A 249 -33.72 -0.42 -43.08
CA SER A 249 -33.04 -0.37 -44.39
C SER A 249 -33.11 -1.65 -45.24
N LEU A 250 -34.15 -2.47 -45.04
CA LEU A 250 -34.52 -3.52 -46.00
C LEU A 250 -36.01 -3.42 -46.32
N LYS A 251 -36.36 -2.41 -47.12
CA LYS A 251 -37.41 -2.44 -48.15
C LYS A 251 -37.00 -1.52 -49.29
#